data_AF-A0A6B2G455-F1
#
_entry.id   AF-A0A6B2G455-F1
#
_cell.length_a   1.000
_cell.length_b   1.000
_cell.length_c   1.000
_cell.angle_alpha   90.00
_cell.angle_beta   90.00
_cell.angle_gamma   90.00
#
_symmetry.space_group_name_H-M   'P 1'
#
loop_
_entity.id
_entity.type
_entity.pdbx_description
1 polymer ?
#
loop_
_entity_poly.entity_id
_entity_poly.type
_entity_poly.pdbx_seq_one_letter_code
_entity_poly.pdbx_strand_id
1 'polypeptide(L)'
;MTVFNSMSNVAINLIPFRHGQKKCGVEEGPEYIMRGGLEGKLKKLNFNIVSKTEIKCDICPSQSNIQICSNNCQKIASIVHQQSKDGKFVLNLGGDHSIGTGTLSGMLQTYPDLLVIWVDAHT
;
A
#
# COMPACT_ATOMS: atom_id res chain seq x y z
N MET A 1 -2.38 -1.94 -25.02
CA MET A 1 -1.95 -1.85 -23.61
C MET A 1 -1.23 -0.53 -23.44
N THR A 2 -1.95 0.53 -23.10
CA THR A 2 -1.39 1.88 -23.04
C THR A 2 -0.86 2.10 -21.64
N VAL A 3 0.42 1.78 -21.44
CA VAL A 3 1.12 2.00 -20.18
C VAL A 3 1.40 3.51 -20.10
N PHE A 4 0.49 4.23 -19.43
CA PHE A 4 0.53 5.67 -19.14
C PHE A 4 0.41 6.61 -20.35
N ASN A 5 -0.81 7.05 -20.67
CA ASN A 5 -1.04 8.24 -21.48
C ASN A 5 -1.70 9.31 -20.59
N SER A 6 -1.10 10.50 -20.51
CA SER A 6 -1.52 11.66 -19.69
C SER A 6 -1.39 11.51 -18.15
N MET A 7 -1.41 12.65 -17.47
CA MET A 7 -1.15 12.88 -16.04
C MET A 7 -1.85 11.83 -15.16
N SER A 8 -1.09 10.87 -14.60
CA SER A 8 -1.69 9.76 -13.86
C SER A 8 -2.07 10.18 -12.45
N ASN A 9 -3.33 9.91 -12.08
CA ASN A 9 -3.85 10.15 -10.74
C ASN A 9 -3.29 9.11 -9.77
N VAL A 10 -2.55 9.56 -8.76
CA VAL A 10 -1.93 8.71 -7.73
C VAL A 10 -2.70 8.82 -6.42
N ALA A 11 -3.09 7.68 -5.87
CA ALA A 11 -3.55 7.54 -4.50
C ALA A 11 -2.39 7.03 -3.64
N ILE A 12 -1.96 7.83 -2.66
CA ILE A 12 -0.91 7.44 -1.71
C ILE A 12 -1.58 6.89 -0.45
N ASN A 13 -1.24 5.67 -0.07
CA ASN A 13 -1.65 5.08 1.21
C ASN A 13 -0.43 4.94 2.13
N LEU A 14 -0.52 5.49 3.33
CA LEU A 14 0.46 5.29 4.40
C LEU A 14 -0.04 4.15 5.27
N ILE A 15 0.73 3.06 5.37
CA ILE A 15 0.33 1.83 6.06
C ILE A 15 1.41 1.48 7.10
N PRO A 16 1.46 2.20 8.24
CA PRO A 16 2.45 1.98 9.30
C PRO A 16 2.16 0.67 10.06
N PHE A 17 2.56 -0.47 9.48
CA PHE A 17 2.25 -1.81 10.01
C PHE A 17 3.51 -2.63 10.28
N ARG A 18 3.54 -3.38 11.39
CA ARG A 18 4.70 -4.19 11.80
C ARG A 18 4.39 -5.60 12.31
N HIS A 19 3.12 -6.00 12.39
CA HIS A 19 2.74 -7.22 13.12
C HIS A 19 2.89 -8.52 12.29
N GLY A 20 3.33 -8.43 11.04
CA GLY A 20 3.81 -9.58 10.27
C GLY A 20 5.17 -10.11 10.74
N GLN A 21 5.85 -9.38 11.62
CA GLN A 21 7.16 -9.74 12.17
C GLN A 21 7.36 -9.18 13.60
N LYS A 22 8.53 -9.37 14.21
CA LYS A 22 8.77 -9.06 15.65
C LYS A 22 9.51 -7.75 15.93
N LYS A 23 10.23 -7.19 14.95
CA LYS A 23 11.05 -5.98 15.10
C LYS A 23 10.17 -4.72 15.06
N CYS A 24 10.63 -3.65 15.68
CA CYS A 24 10.07 -2.31 15.47
C CYS A 24 10.81 -1.59 14.33
N GLY A 25 10.29 -0.44 13.94
CA GLY A 25 10.91 0.53 13.04
C GLY A 25 10.28 0.58 11.64
N VAL A 26 9.79 -0.54 11.11
CA VAL A 26 9.16 -0.57 9.78
C VAL A 26 7.89 0.29 9.73
N GLU A 27 7.17 0.40 10.84
CA GLU A 27 5.99 1.27 11.00
C GLU A 27 6.30 2.76 10.80
N GLU A 28 7.55 3.20 10.97
CA GLU A 28 7.96 4.59 10.74
C GLU A 28 8.29 4.86 9.25
N GLY A 29 8.48 3.80 8.46
CA GLY A 29 8.86 3.85 7.04
C GLY A 29 8.01 4.80 6.18
N PRO A 30 6.66 4.75 6.26
CA PRO A 30 5.82 5.64 5.47
C PRO A 30 6.09 7.12 5.75
N GLU A 31 6.31 7.50 7.01
CA GLU A 31 6.62 8.89 7.38
C GLU A 31 7.98 9.33 6.83
N TYR A 32 9.02 8.50 7.00
CA TYR A 32 10.36 8.83 6.50
C TYR A 32 10.39 8.99 4.98
N ILE A 33 9.68 8.14 4.24
CA ILE A 33 9.60 8.25 2.77
C ILE A 33 8.93 9.58 2.37
N MET A 34 7.84 9.95 3.06
CA MET A 34 7.14 11.21 2.80
C MET A 34 8.04 12.42 3.10
N ARG A 35 8.72 12.41 4.25
CA ARG A 35 9.70 13.45 4.63
C ARG A 35 10.90 13.50 3.70
N GLY A 36 11.24 12.39 3.04
CA GLY A 36 12.25 12.30 1.98
C GLY A 36 11.86 12.98 0.65
N GLY A 37 10.72 13.69 0.62
CA GLY A 37 10.31 14.52 -0.51
C GLY A 37 9.62 13.75 -1.64
N LEU A 38 9.02 12.59 -1.35
CA LEU A 38 8.32 11.77 -2.34
C LEU A 38 7.29 12.58 -3.13
N GLU A 39 6.45 13.38 -2.46
CA GLU A 39 5.40 14.17 -3.14
C GLU A 39 6.01 15.15 -4.15
N GLY A 40 7.11 15.80 -3.80
CA GLY A 40 7.83 16.70 -4.70
C GLY A 40 8.40 15.97 -5.92
N LYS A 41 8.91 14.75 -5.73
CA LYS A 41 9.44 13.91 -6.83
C LYS A 41 8.31 13.43 -7.75
N LEU A 42 7.18 12.97 -7.21
CA LEU A 42 6.01 12.56 -7.99
C LEU A 42 5.46 13.71 -8.84
N LYS A 43 5.34 14.91 -8.26
CA LYS A 43 4.92 16.11 -9.00
C LYS A 43 5.87 16.46 -10.14
N LYS A 44 7.19 16.36 -9.93
CA LYS A 44 8.20 16.57 -10.99
C LYS A 44 8.10 15.54 -12.13
N LEU A 45 7.55 14.37 -11.85
CA LEU A 45 7.28 13.30 -12.83
C LEU A 45 5.87 13.41 -13.46
N ASN A 46 5.16 14.52 -13.26
CA ASN A 46 3.80 14.77 -13.76
C ASN A 46 2.73 13.80 -13.22
N PHE A 47 2.90 13.27 -12.01
CA PHE A 47 1.82 12.59 -11.32
C PHE A 47 0.91 13.58 -10.60
N ASN A 48 -0.41 13.36 -10.69
CA ASN A 48 -1.40 14.11 -9.93
C ASN A 48 -1.74 13.36 -8.64
N ILE A 49 -1.30 13.85 -7.48
CA ILE A 49 -1.63 13.21 -6.20
C ILE A 49 -3.07 13.56 -5.84
N VAL A 50 -4.00 12.63 -6.05
CA VAL A 50 -5.45 12.85 -5.84
C VAL A 50 -5.92 12.50 -4.44
N SER A 51 -5.19 11.65 -3.73
CA SER A 51 -5.49 11.31 -2.35
C SER A 51 -4.25 10.90 -1.58
N LYS A 52 -4.25 11.22 -0.28
CA LYS A 52 -3.30 10.73 0.70
C LYS A 52 -4.08 10.23 1.91
N THR A 53 -3.99 8.93 2.17
CA THR A 53 -4.78 8.26 3.21
C THR A 53 -3.85 7.49 4.14
N GLU A 54 -4.00 7.68 5.45
CA GLU A 54 -3.34 6.82 6.43
C GLU A 54 -4.28 5.67 6.80
N ILE A 55 -3.87 4.45 6.48
CA ILE A 55 -4.60 3.23 6.82
C ILE A 55 -4.18 2.80 8.22
N LYS A 56 -4.91 3.31 9.21
CA LYS A 56 -4.71 2.93 10.61
C LYS A 56 -4.97 1.43 10.78
N CYS A 57 -3.94 0.69 11.14
CA CYS A 57 -4.06 -0.73 11.38
C CYS A 57 -4.53 -0.99 12.81
N ASP A 58 -5.52 -1.85 12.96
CA ASP A 58 -6.14 -2.17 14.23
C ASP A 58 -5.28 -3.24 14.95
N ILE A 59 -4.87 -2.94 16.18
CA ILE A 59 -4.05 -3.83 17.00
C ILE A 59 -4.85 -4.18 18.26
N CYS A 60 -5.18 -5.45 18.41
CA CYS A 60 -5.92 -5.95 19.57
C CYS A 60 -5.04 -6.94 20.35
N PRO A 61 -4.64 -6.62 21.60
CA PRO A 61 -3.74 -7.50 22.37
C PRO A 61 -4.28 -8.91 22.62
N SER A 62 -5.60 -9.11 22.57
CA SER A 62 -6.24 -10.43 22.72
C SER A 62 -6.24 -11.26 21.43
N GLN A 63 -5.83 -10.68 20.29
CA GLN A 63 -5.73 -11.37 19.01
C GLN A 63 -4.31 -11.88 18.76
N SER A 64 -4.20 -13.04 18.11
CA SER A 64 -2.93 -13.50 17.56
C SER A 64 -2.44 -12.57 16.45
N ASN A 65 -1.13 -12.54 16.21
CA ASN A 65 -0.56 -11.76 15.10
C ASN A 65 -1.17 -12.15 13.74
N ILE A 66 -1.53 -13.43 13.54
CA ILE A 66 -2.18 -13.89 12.31
C ILE A 66 -3.55 -13.23 12.13
N GLN A 67 -4.35 -13.13 13.20
CA GLN A 67 -5.65 -12.45 13.16
C GLN A 67 -5.49 -10.95 12.91
N ILE A 68 -4.53 -10.30 13.59
CA ILE A 68 -4.21 -8.89 13.38
C ILE A 68 -3.81 -8.64 11.91
N CYS A 69 -2.90 -9.45 11.36
CA CYS A 69 -2.49 -9.35 9.96
C CYS A 69 -3.66 -9.58 9.01
N SER A 70 -4.46 -10.64 9.22
CA SER A 70 -5.60 -10.97 8.36
C SER A 70 -6.61 -9.82 8.32
N ASN A 71 -7.04 -9.31 9.49
CA ASN A 71 -8.02 -8.24 9.58
C ASN A 71 -7.53 -6.96 8.90
N ASN A 72 -6.27 -6.59 9.13
CA ASN A 72 -5.68 -5.41 8.49
C ASN A 72 -5.46 -5.60 6.99
N CYS A 73 -5.10 -6.80 6.53
CA CYS A 73 -5.01 -7.09 5.10
C CYS A 73 -6.37 -6.99 4.40
N GLN A 74 -7.47 -7.42 5.03
CA GLN A 74 -8.82 -7.23 4.49
C GLN A 74 -9.18 -5.73 4.38
N LYS A 75 -8.84 -4.94 5.39
CA LYS A 75 -9.02 -3.47 5.38
C LYS A 75 -8.24 -2.81 4.25
N ILE A 76 -6.96 -3.19 4.09
CA ILE A 76 -6.10 -2.71 3.00
C ILE A 76 -6.68 -3.12 1.65
N ALA A 77 -7.10 -4.38 1.49
CA ALA A 77 -7.66 -4.90 0.24
C ALA A 77 -8.90 -4.11 -0.21
N SER A 78 -9.81 -3.79 0.72
CA SER A 78 -11.01 -2.99 0.41
C SER A 78 -10.67 -1.58 -0.08
N ILE A 79 -9.71 -0.92 0.55
CA ILE A 79 -9.27 0.44 0.17
C ILE A 79 -8.56 0.41 -1.19
N VAL A 80 -7.64 -0.54 -1.38
CA VAL A 80 -6.89 -0.72 -2.62
C VAL A 80 -7.81 -1.08 -3.78
N HIS A 81 -8.79 -1.97 -3.55
CA HIS A 81 -9.79 -2.31 -4.55
C HIS A 81 -10.57 -1.07 -4.98
N GLN A 82 -11.08 -0.28 -4.04
CA GLN A 82 -11.83 0.93 -4.38
C GLN A 82 -10.99 1.94 -5.17
N GLN A 83 -9.76 2.20 -4.73
CA GLN A 83 -8.90 3.17 -5.40
C GLN A 83 -8.48 2.71 -6.81
N SER A 84 -8.15 1.42 -6.96
CA SER A 84 -7.79 0.86 -8.26
C SER A 84 -9.00 0.81 -9.21
N LYS A 85 -10.20 0.50 -8.71
CA LYS A 85 -11.46 0.57 -9.45
C LYS A 85 -11.78 1.98 -9.94
N ASP A 86 -11.41 3.01 -9.19
CA ASP A 86 -11.51 4.41 -9.60
C ASP A 86 -10.46 4.82 -10.66
N GLY A 87 -9.67 3.88 -11.19
CA GLY A 87 -8.63 4.12 -12.18
C GLY A 87 -7.40 4.85 -11.63
N LYS A 88 -7.20 4.86 -10.30
CA LYS A 88 -6.04 5.50 -9.67
C LYS A 88 -4.85 4.54 -9.67
N PHE A 89 -3.66 5.10 -9.85
CA PHE A 89 -2.41 4.42 -9.52
C PHE A 89 -2.28 4.35 -7.99
N VAL A 90 -2.35 3.15 -7.43
CA VAL A 90 -2.31 2.93 -5.98
C VAL A 90 -0.85 2.78 -5.52
N LEU A 91 -0.37 3.74 -4.74
CA LEU A 91 0.97 3.73 -4.15
C LEU A 91 0.88 3.48 -2.64
N ASN A 92 1.14 2.24 -2.23
CA ASN A 92 1.19 1.86 -0.83
C ASN A 92 2.60 2.05 -0.27
N LEU A 93 2.73 2.89 0.74
CA LEU A 93 3.95 3.05 1.53
C LEU A 93 3.77 2.25 2.82
N GLY A 94 4.54 1.18 2.94
CA GLY A 94 4.36 0.20 3.98
C GLY A 94 5.27 0.34 5.18
N GLY A 95 4.94 -0.46 6.18
CA GLY A 95 5.93 -1.06 7.06
C GLY A 95 6.33 -2.45 6.57
N ASP A 96 6.03 -3.51 7.32
CA ASP A 96 6.43 -4.87 6.93
C ASP A 96 5.75 -5.38 5.65
N HIS A 97 6.30 -6.43 5.05
CA HIS A 97 5.87 -6.93 3.75
C HIS A 97 4.49 -7.61 3.74
N SER A 98 3.89 -7.88 4.91
CA SER A 98 2.58 -8.54 4.99
C SER A 98 1.44 -7.70 4.39
N ILE A 99 1.61 -6.36 4.34
CA ILE A 99 0.66 -5.48 3.64
C ILE A 99 0.55 -5.80 2.14
N GLY A 100 1.56 -6.48 1.58
CA GLY A 100 1.57 -6.97 0.21
C GLY A 100 0.37 -7.88 -0.06
N THR A 101 -0.01 -8.72 0.90
CA THR A 101 -1.19 -9.59 0.80
C THR A 101 -2.47 -8.79 0.61
N GLY A 102 -2.70 -7.77 1.43
CA GLY A 102 -3.86 -6.88 1.29
C GLY A 102 -3.84 -6.10 -0.03
N THR A 103 -2.65 -5.62 -0.41
CA THR A 103 -2.46 -4.91 -1.68
C THR A 103 -2.84 -5.78 -2.87
N LEU A 104 -2.28 -6.99 -2.94
CA LEU A 104 -2.53 -7.92 -4.04
C LEU A 104 -3.99 -8.36 -4.08
N SER A 105 -4.59 -8.65 -2.92
CA SER A 105 -6.00 -9.05 -2.81
C SER A 105 -6.95 -7.96 -3.31
N GLY A 106 -6.63 -6.68 -3.07
CA GLY A 106 -7.41 -5.56 -3.60
C GLY A 106 -7.20 -5.35 -5.09
N MET A 107 -5.95 -5.44 -5.57
CA MET A 107 -5.63 -5.27 -6.99
C MET A 107 -6.20 -6.38 -7.87
N LEU A 108 -6.16 -7.64 -7.42
CA LEU A 108 -6.69 -8.80 -8.16
C LEU A 108 -8.21 -8.74 -8.38
N GLN A 109 -8.94 -8.04 -7.50
CA GLN A 109 -10.38 -7.80 -7.71
C GLN A 109 -10.66 -6.83 -8.87
N THR A 110 -9.70 -5.95 -9.18
CA THR A 110 -9.80 -4.98 -10.28
C THR A 110 -9.16 -5.50 -11.56
N TYR A 111 -8.06 -6.24 -11.43
CA TYR A 111 -7.26 -6.79 -12.54
C TYR A 111 -7.08 -8.31 -12.34
N PRO A 112 -8.00 -9.15 -12.82
CA PRO A 112 -7.93 -10.60 -12.64
C PRO A 112 -6.70 -11.26 -13.30
N ASP A 113 -6.09 -10.60 -14.28
CA ASP A 113 -4.88 -11.00 -15.00
C ASP A 113 -3.61 -10.30 -14.47
N LEU A 114 -3.64 -9.78 -13.25
CA LEU A 114 -2.52 -9.08 -12.61
C LEU A 114 -1.24 -9.94 -12.62
N LEU A 115 -0.16 -9.35 -13.12
CA LEU A 115 1.20 -9.90 -13.00
C LEU A 115 1.94 -9.23 -11.83
N VAL A 116 2.80 -10.00 -11.17
CA VAL A 116 3.55 -9.55 -10.00
C VAL A 116 5.04 -9.62 -10.27
N ILE A 117 5.73 -8.49 -10.07
CA ILE A 117 7.19 -8.43 -9.99
C ILE A 117 7.54 -8.29 -8.51
N TRP A 118 8.08 -9.35 -7.92
CA TRP A 118 8.47 -9.38 -6.51
C TRP A 118 9.97 -9.12 -6.38
N VAL A 119 10.34 -7.95 -5.85
CA VAL A 119 11.74 -7.57 -5.61
C VAL A 119 11.99 -7.60 -4.11
N ASP A 120 12.52 -8.72 -3.63
CA ASP A 120 12.86 -8.93 -2.22
C ASP A 120 14.09 -9.86 -2.15
N ALA A 121 14.85 -9.74 -1.07
CA ALA A 121 15.89 -10.69 -0.73
C ALA A 121 15.33 -12.04 -0.25
N HIS A 122 14.04 -12.10 0.07
CA HIS A 122 13.34 -13.28 0.58
C HIS A 122 12.17 -13.67 -0.33
N THR A 123 11.81 -14.95 -0.34
CA THR A 123 10.66 -15.52 -1.04
C THR A 123 9.55 -15.90 -0.08
#